data_AF-A0A382XDA7-F1
#
_entry.id   AF-A0A382XDA7-F1
#
_cell.length_a   1.000
_cell.length_b   1.000
_cell.length_c   1.000
_cell.angle_alpha   90.00
_cell.angle_beta   90.00
_cell.angle_gamma   90.00
#
_symmetry.space_group_name_H-M   'P 1'
#
loop_
_entity.id
_entity.type
_entity.pdbx_description
1 polymer ?
#
loop_
_entity_poly.entity_id
_entity_poly.type
_entity_poly.pdbx_seq_one_letter_code
_entity_poly.pdbx_strand_id
1 'polypeptide(L)' 'DSPVPKPNKAISNKQIHLNRGQTEIVLKLPPGKHTLQVVLGDYSHIPHDPPVMSEVITITVE' A
#
# COMPACT_ATOMS: atom_id res chain seq x y z
N ASP A 1 10.47 -2.02 -2.98
CA ASP A 1 9.43 -1.04 -3.32
C ASP A 1 8.63 -1.47 -4.53
N SER A 2 7.31 -1.30 -4.49
CA SER A 2 6.41 -1.57 -5.62
C SER A 2 5.89 -0.25 -6.19
N PRO A 3 5.64 -0.18 -7.51
CA PRO A 3 5.01 1.01 -8.08
C PRO A 3 3.61 1.21 -7.51
N VAL A 4 3.16 2.48 -7.48
CA VAL A 4 1.80 2.86 -7.11
C VAL A 4 0.80 2.07 -7.97
N PRO A 5 -0.22 1.43 -7.36
CA PRO A 5 -1.27 0.75 -8.12
C PRO A 5 -1.95 1.68 -9.12
N LYS A 6 -2.28 1.16 -10.31
CA LYS A 6 -3.01 1.92 -11.32
C LYS A 6 -4.45 2.13 -10.85
N PRO A 7 -5.00 3.35 -10.97
CA PRO A 7 -6.43 3.58 -10.78
C PRO A 7 -7.26 2.63 -11.65
N ASN A 8 -8.45 2.24 -11.17
CA ASN A 8 -9.41 1.39 -11.89
C ASN A 8 -8.88 0.00 -12.29
N LYS A 9 -7.85 -0.51 -11.61
CA LYS A 9 -7.37 -1.89 -11.73
C LYS A 9 -7.24 -2.54 -10.36
N ALA A 10 -7.51 -3.84 -10.31
CA ALA A 10 -7.32 -4.61 -9.08
C ALA A 10 -5.86 -4.53 -8.60
N ILE A 11 -5.68 -4.23 -7.32
CA ILE A 11 -4.41 -4.31 -6.61
C ILE A 11 -3.98 -5.77 -6.54
N SER A 12 -2.72 -6.05 -6.85
CA SER A 12 -2.23 -7.43 -6.94
C SER A 12 -1.98 -8.05 -5.56
N ASN A 13 -1.71 -9.36 -5.52
CA ASN A 13 -1.34 -10.06 -4.28
C ASN A 13 0.12 -9.82 -3.85
N LYS A 14 0.89 -9.01 -4.59
CA LYS A 14 2.28 -8.66 -4.21
C LYS A 14 2.34 -7.59 -3.13
N GLN A 15 1.27 -6.82 -2.96
CA GLN A 15 1.13 -5.85 -1.90
C GLN A 15 0.74 -6.52 -0.58
N ILE A 16 0.96 -5.82 0.53
CA ILE A 16 0.48 -6.25 1.84
C ILE A 16 -1.00 -5.88 1.95
N HIS A 17 -1.85 -6.85 2.31
CA HIS A 17 -3.30 -6.67 2.39
C HIS A 17 -3.77 -6.59 3.84
N LEU A 18 -4.43 -5.49 4.22
CA LEU A 18 -5.10 -5.30 5.51
C LEU A 18 -6.61 -5.54 5.38
N ASN A 19 -6.99 -6.73 4.91
CA ASN A 19 -8.36 -7.06 4.50
C ASN A 19 -9.22 -7.74 5.58
N ARG A 20 -8.75 -7.82 6.83
CA ARG A 20 -9.44 -8.43 7.97
C ARG A 20 -9.90 -7.40 9.01
N GLY A 21 -10.03 -6.14 8.60
CA GLY A 21 -10.37 -5.03 9.49
C GLY A 21 -9.20 -4.52 10.35
N GLN A 22 -7.96 -4.81 9.96
CA GLN A 22 -6.79 -4.23 10.64
C GLN A 22 -6.69 -2.73 10.34
N THR A 23 -6.39 -1.92 11.37
CA THR A 23 -6.13 -0.48 11.22
C THR A 23 -4.64 -0.17 11.08
N GLU A 24 -3.77 -1.12 11.45
CA GLU A 24 -2.32 -0.96 11.46
C GLU A 24 -1.60 -2.30 11.22
N ILE A 25 -0.31 -2.21 10.90
CA ILE A 25 0.59 -3.36 10.81
C ILE A 25 2.00 -2.95 11.24
N VAL A 26 2.69 -3.85 11.94
CA VAL A 26 4.12 -3.71 12.23
C VAL A 26 4.93 -4.40 11.14
N LEU A 27 5.77 -3.63 10.45
CA LEU A 27 6.62 -4.14 9.37
C LEU A 27 8.08 -4.20 9.83
N LYS A 28 8.72 -5.35 9.61
CA LYS A 28 10.17 -5.47 9.74
C LYS A 28 10.80 -5.24 8.38
N LEU A 29 11.59 -4.17 8.26
CA LEU A 29 12.28 -3.79 7.04
C LEU A 29 13.78 -4.06 7.17
N PRO A 30 14.46 -4.54 6.11
CA PRO A 30 15.91 -4.63 6.10
C PRO A 30 16.56 -3.23 6.07
N PRO A 31 17.82 -3.07 6.51
CA PRO A 31 18.53 -1.81 6.37
C PRO A 31 18.54 -1.31 4.92
N GLY A 32 18.38 0.00 4.73
CA GLY A 32 18.32 0.65 3.41
C GLY A 32 17.17 1.65 3.26
N LYS A 33 17.04 2.18 2.05
CA LYS A 33 16.00 3.16 1.68
C LYS A 33 14.76 2.46 1.15
N HIS A 34 13.59 2.81 1.69
CA HIS A 34 12.29 2.23 1.34
C HIS A 34 11.26 3.32 1.09
N THR A 35 10.32 3.05 0.17
CA THR A 35 9.14 3.87 -0.07
C THR A 35 7.88 3.13 0.38
N LEU A 36 6.99 3.85 1.07
CA LEU A 36 5.76 3.31 1.61
C LEU A 36 4.56 4.16 1.14
N GLN A 37 3.45 3.48 0.85
CA GLN A 37 2.18 4.10 0.52
C GLN A 37 1.05 3.17 0.93
N VAL A 38 -0.06 3.74 1.43
CA VAL A 38 -1.30 3.02 1.69
C VAL A 38 -2.33 3.40 0.62
N VAL A 39 -3.02 2.41 0.08
CA VAL A 39 -4.08 2.58 -0.93
C VAL A 39 -5.33 1.85 -0.44
N LEU A 40 -6.47 2.54 -0.42
CA LEU A 40 -7.76 1.96 -0.09
C LEU A 40 -8.44 1.43 -1.36
N GLY A 41 -8.63 0.11 -1.40
CA GLY A 41 -9.41 -0.57 -2.42
C GLY A 41 -10.78 -1.03 -1.91
N ASP A 42 -11.70 -1.24 -2.84
CA ASP A 42 -13.01 -1.83 -2.57
C ASP A 42 -12.96 -3.35 -2.38
N TYR A 43 -14.13 -4.00 -2.31
CA TYR A 43 -14.24 -5.45 -2.15
C TYR A 43 -13.63 -6.27 -3.30
N SER A 44 -13.44 -5.66 -4.48
CA SER A 44 -12.79 -6.24 -5.65
C SER A 44 -11.30 -5.87 -5.72
N HIS A 45 -10.75 -5.28 -4.67
CA HIS A 45 -9.40 -4.73 -4.59
C HIS A 45 -9.12 -3.63 -5.61
N ILE A 46 -10.15 -2.95 -6.12
CA ILE A 46 -10.01 -1.84 -7.06
C ILE A 46 -9.93 -0.53 -6.25
N PRO A 47 -8.95 0.35 -6.49
CA PRO A 47 -8.95 1.68 -5.88
C PRO A 47 -10.25 2.42 -6.18
N HIS A 48 -10.79 3.14 -5.19
CA HIS A 48 -11.99 3.96 -5.37
C HIS A 48 -11.83 5.02 -6.49
N ASP A 49 -12.94 5.61 -6.93
CA ASP A 49 -12.96 6.78 -7.82
C ASP A 49 -13.76 7.93 -7.16
N PRO A 50 -13.10 9.02 -6.71
CA PRO A 50 -11.66 9.25 -6.80
C PRO A 50 -10.85 8.31 -5.87
N PRO A 51 -9.59 8.01 -6.21
CA PRO A 51 -8.76 7.15 -5.37
C PRO A 51 -8.49 7.75 -3.99
N VAL A 52 -8.56 6.90 -2.97
CA VAL A 52 -8.18 7.25 -1.60
C VAL A 52 -6.82 6.61 -1.30
N MET A 53 -5.77 7.43 -1.27
CA MET A 53 -4.38 7.01 -1.10
C MET A 53 -3.68 7.94 -0.12
N SER A 54 -2.71 7.41 0.62
CA SER A 54 -1.77 8.25 1.36
C SER A 54 -0.77 8.92 0.41
N GLU A 55 -0.07 9.92 0.93
CA GLU A 55 1.18 10.36 0.32
C GLU A 55 2.18 9.21 0.25
N VAL A 56 3.08 9.27 -0.73
CA VAL A 56 4.23 8.38 -0.80
C VAL A 56 5.29 8.93 0.13
N ILE A 57 5.66 8.15 1.14
CA ILE A 57 6.73 8.52 2.07
C ILE A 57 8.00 7.72 1.76
N THR A 58 9.15 8.30 2.10
CA THR A 58 10.45 7.66 1.99
C THR A 58 11.08 7.59 3.37
N ILE A 59 11.57 6.42 3.76
CA ILE A 59 12.28 6.20 5.02
C ILE A 59 13.63 5.52 4.76
N THR A 60 14.57 5.71 5.68
CA THR A 60 15.84 4.99 5.72
C THR A 60 15.87 4.19 7.01
N VAL A 61 16.15 2.90 6.91
CA VAL A 61 16.32 1.99 8.05
C VAL A 61 17.81 1.70 8.21
N GLU A 62 18.32 1.83 9.42
CA GLU A 62 19.72 1.59 9.79
C GLU A 62 19.90 0.24 10.49
#